data_AF-A0A4Q8XNA8-F1
#
_entry.id   AF-A0A4Q8XNA8-F1
#
_cell.length_a   1.000
_cell.length_b   1.000
_cell.length_c   1.000
_cell.angle_alpha   90.00
_cell.angle_beta   90.00
_cell.angle_gamma   90.00
#
_symmetry.space_group_name_H-M   'P 1'
#
loop_
_entity.id
_entity.type
_entity.pdbx_description
1 polymer ?
#
loop_
_entity_poly.entity_id
_entity_poly.type
_entity_poly.pdbx_seq_one_letter_code
_entity_poly.pdbx_strand_id
1 'polypeptide(L)'
;MDECVLIVEDEPLIASDLEDQLHQLGYLTSGRADDFDSARRLAPYSSIALVDVNLADGTTGPRIAEYLPGEFGTAVAMVTGNSEAVERDLKGGEPVIPPPKGQLFWQETKA
;
A
#
# COMPACT_ATOMS: atom_id res chain seq x y z
N MET A 1 -15.13 10.85 -5.74
CA MET A 1 -14.92 9.71 -4.83
C MET A 1 -13.56 9.97 -4.24
N ASP A 2 -13.49 10.19 -2.94
CA ASP A 2 -12.20 10.44 -2.28
C ASP A 2 -11.38 9.16 -2.39
N GLU A 3 -10.14 9.28 -2.87
CA GLU A 3 -9.24 8.15 -3.04
C GLU A 3 -8.69 7.74 -1.67
N CYS A 4 -9.23 6.66 -1.11
CA CYS A 4 -8.79 6.12 0.16
C CYS A 4 -7.71 5.05 -0.05
N VAL A 5 -6.66 5.14 0.78
CA VAL A 5 -5.50 4.26 0.76
C VAL A 5 -5.60 3.23 1.89
N LEU A 6 -5.47 1.95 1.57
CA LEU A 6 -5.27 0.87 2.54
C LEU A 6 -3.78 0.76 2.86
N ILE A 7 -3.43 0.66 4.13
CA ILE A 7 -2.06 0.35 4.57
C ILE A 7 -2.05 -1.09 5.06
N VAL A 8 -1.18 -1.92 4.48
CA VAL A 8 -0.95 -3.30 4.91
C VAL A 8 0.48 -3.40 5.43
N GLU A 9 0.60 -3.42 6.75
CA GLU A 9 1.85 -3.32 7.50
C GLU A 9 1.61 -3.91 8.90
N ASP A 10 2.42 -4.89 9.31
CA ASP A 10 2.27 -5.55 10.61
C ASP A 10 2.98 -4.81 11.74
N GLU A 11 3.93 -3.93 11.43
CA GLU A 11 4.59 -3.08 12.41
C GLU A 11 3.75 -1.80 12.69
N PRO A 12 3.14 -1.65 13.90
CA PRO A 12 2.20 -0.55 14.14
C PRO A 12 2.81 0.84 14.05
N LEU A 13 4.12 0.96 14.31
CA LEU A 13 4.86 2.22 14.22
C LEU A 13 5.07 2.63 12.76
N ILE A 14 5.48 1.70 11.89
CA ILE A 14 5.65 1.94 10.46
C ILE A 14 4.29 2.28 9.83
N ALA A 15 3.24 1.51 10.16
CA ALA A 15 1.90 1.77 9.67
C ALA A 15 1.37 3.17 10.08
N SER A 16 1.76 3.65 11.26
CA SER A 16 1.39 4.99 11.73
C SER A 16 2.15 6.09 11.00
N ASP A 17 3.45 5.90 10.80
CA ASP A 17 4.29 6.82 10.05
C ASP A 17 3.80 6.97 8.60
N LEU A 18 3.48 5.85 7.93
CA LEU A 18 2.88 5.85 6.59
C LEU A 18 1.54 6.59 6.54
N GLU A 19 0.67 6.38 7.53
CA GLU A 19 -0.60 7.09 7.62
C GLU A 19 -0.40 8.60 7.80
N ASP A 20 0.50 9.02 8.67
CA ASP A 20 0.82 10.44 8.88
C ASP A 20 1.40 11.08 7.62
N GLN A 21 2.27 10.37 6.87
CA GLN A 21 2.80 10.82 5.59
C GLN A 21 1.68 10.98 4.53
N LEU A 22 0.79 9.99 4.42
CA LEU A 22 -0.36 10.05 3.50
C LEU A 22 -1.29 11.22 3.84
N HIS A 23 -1.57 11.45 5.11
CA HIS A 23 -2.37 12.59 5.57
C HIS A 23 -1.70 13.93 5.24
N GLN A 24 -0.38 14.05 5.42
CA GLN A 24 0.37 15.26 5.04
C GLN A 24 0.31 15.54 3.54
N LEU A 25 0.21 14.50 2.71
CA LEU A 25 0.04 14.60 1.26
C LEU A 25 -1.43 14.83 0.82
N GLY A 26 -2.37 14.82 1.77
CA GLY A 26 -3.80 15.06 1.51
C GLY A 26 -4.61 13.83 1.12
N TYR A 27 -4.05 12.63 1.25
CA TYR A 27 -4.77 11.38 1.06
C TYR A 27 -5.56 10.99 2.31
N LEU A 28 -6.65 10.25 2.12
CA LEU A 28 -7.38 9.59 3.21
C LEU A 28 -6.98 8.13 3.31
N THR A 29 -7.06 7.55 4.49
CA THR A 29 -6.86 6.11 4.69
C THR A 29 -8.20 5.39 4.86
N SER A 30 -8.31 4.19 4.31
CA SER A 30 -9.44 3.28 4.56
C SER A 30 -9.26 2.42 5.82
N GLY A 31 -8.08 2.50 6.43
CA GLY A 31 -7.67 1.72 7.60
C GLY A 31 -6.34 1.01 7.42
N ARG A 32 -5.95 0.28 8.47
CA ARG A 32 -4.71 -0.51 8.55
C ARG A 32 -5.04 -2.00 8.63
N ALA A 33 -4.24 -2.80 7.95
CA ALA A 33 -4.27 -4.26 7.96
C ALA A 33 -2.89 -4.79 8.32
N ASP A 34 -2.84 -5.84 9.12
CA ASP A 34 -1.61 -6.54 9.54
C ASP A 34 -1.51 -7.94 8.93
N ASP A 35 -2.57 -8.39 8.26
CA ASP A 35 -2.68 -9.72 7.67
C ASP A 35 -3.55 -9.75 6.40
N PHE A 36 -3.61 -10.90 5.76
CA PHE A 36 -4.41 -11.11 4.56
C PHE A 36 -5.90 -10.87 4.78
N ASP A 37 -6.44 -11.34 5.90
CA ASP A 37 -7.88 -11.31 6.16
C ASP A 37 -8.37 -9.88 6.45
N SER A 38 -7.59 -9.09 7.18
CA SER A 38 -7.84 -7.67 7.42
C SER A 38 -7.69 -6.86 6.14
N ALA A 39 -6.66 -7.11 5.33
CA ALA A 39 -6.50 -6.46 4.02
C ALA A 39 -7.71 -6.73 3.12
N ARG A 40 -8.17 -7.98 3.06
CA ARG A 40 -9.37 -8.38 2.31
C ARG A 40 -10.64 -7.67 2.77
N ARG A 41 -10.81 -7.46 4.08
CA ARG A 41 -11.99 -6.77 4.63
C ARG A 41 -12.02 -5.29 4.30
N LEU A 42 -10.85 -4.66 4.21
CA LEU A 42 -10.73 -3.21 4.01
C LEU A 42 -10.65 -2.81 2.54
N ALA A 43 -10.11 -3.66 1.67
CA ALA A 43 -9.92 -3.38 0.25
C ALA A 43 -11.16 -2.87 -0.52
N PRO A 44 -12.41 -3.31 -0.24
CA PRO A 44 -13.60 -2.76 -0.90
C PRO A 44 -13.82 -1.26 -0.68
N TYR A 45 -13.17 -0.68 0.33
CA TYR A 45 -13.26 0.74 0.68
C TYR A 45 -12.05 1.55 0.19
N SER A 46 -11.17 0.94 -0.62
CA SER A 46 -9.87 1.50 -0.98
C SER A 46 -9.69 1.48 -2.50
N SER A 47 -9.17 2.57 -3.05
CA SER A 47 -8.74 2.62 -4.45
C SER A 47 -7.32 2.09 -4.62
N ILE A 48 -6.48 2.27 -3.60
CA ILE A 48 -5.06 1.88 -3.58
C ILE A 48 -4.78 1.16 -2.26
N ALA A 49 -3.89 0.17 -2.27
CA ALA A 49 -3.28 -0.42 -1.09
C ALA A 49 -1.75 -0.27 -1.15
N LEU A 50 -1.15 0.27 -0.10
CA LEU A 50 0.28 0.17 0.18
C LEU A 50 0.50 -1.13 0.95
N VAL A 51 1.29 -2.04 0.40
CA VAL A 51 1.48 -3.38 0.96
C VAL A 51 2.95 -3.62 1.25
N ASP A 52 3.30 -3.84 2.53
CA ASP A 52 4.66 -4.22 2.87
C ASP A 52 5.02 -5.59 2.28
N VAL A 53 6.23 -5.67 1.71
CA VAL A 53 6.79 -6.91 1.18
C VAL A 53 7.10 -7.90 2.31
N ASN A 54 7.48 -7.40 3.48
CA ASN A 54 8.09 -8.19 4.56
C ASN A 54 7.20 -8.35 5.79
N LEU A 55 5.89 -8.54 5.59
CA LEU A 55 4.97 -8.88 6.69
C LEU A 55 5.52 -10.04 7.55
N ALA A 56 5.11 -10.14 8.82
CA ALA A 56 5.58 -11.14 9.78
C ALA A 56 5.75 -12.59 9.27
N ASP A 57 4.92 -13.03 8.32
CA ASP A 57 4.95 -14.39 7.74
C ASP A 57 5.71 -14.50 6.40
N GLY A 58 6.29 -13.41 5.93
CA GLY A 58 7.19 -13.24 4.78
C GLY A 58 6.57 -13.51 3.40
N THR A 59 5.37 -14.07 3.32
CA THR A 59 4.76 -14.48 2.04
C THR A 59 3.40 -13.83 1.80
N THR A 60 2.80 -13.24 2.82
CA THR A 60 1.46 -12.66 2.71
C THR A 60 1.46 -11.36 1.91
N GLY A 61 2.50 -10.51 2.00
CA GLY A 61 2.59 -9.26 1.25
C GLY A 61 2.41 -9.46 -0.27
N PRO A 62 3.25 -10.27 -0.93
CA PRO A 62 3.10 -10.59 -2.35
C PRO A 62 1.77 -11.24 -2.71
N ARG A 63 1.22 -12.10 -1.82
CA ARG A 63 -0.08 -12.74 -2.05
C ARG A 63 -1.24 -11.75 -2.00
N ILE A 64 -1.20 -10.77 -1.09
CA ILE A 64 -2.16 -9.67 -1.04
C ILE A 64 -2.08 -8.85 -2.34
N ALA A 65 -0.86 -8.56 -2.80
CA ALA A 65 -0.64 -7.78 -4.00
C ALA A 65 -1.17 -8.41 -5.29
N GLU A 66 -1.12 -9.74 -5.38
CA GLU A 66 -1.72 -10.50 -6.47
C GLU A 66 -3.26 -10.55 -6.34
N TYR A 67 -3.78 -10.67 -5.11
CA TYR A 67 -5.19 -10.92 -4.85
C TYR A 67 -6.08 -9.67 -4.96
N LEU A 68 -5.67 -8.53 -4.38
CA LEU A 68 -6.53 -7.34 -4.28
C LEU A 68 -6.94 -6.73 -5.63
N PRO A 69 -6.05 -6.61 -6.64
CA PRO A 69 -6.44 -6.06 -7.94
C PRO A 69 -7.46 -6.94 -8.68
N GLY A 70 -7.31 -8.26 -8.59
CA GLY A 70 -8.19 -9.22 -9.27
C GLY A 70 -9.60 -9.27 -8.67
N GLU A 71 -9.68 -9.25 -7.33
CA GLU A 71 -10.96 -9.43 -6.64
C GLU A 71 -11.71 -8.11 -6.37
N PHE A 72 -10.99 -7.03 -6.09
CA PHE A 72 -11.60 -5.75 -5.68
C PHE A 72 -11.33 -4.60 -6.65
N GLY A 73 -10.39 -4.76 -7.59
CA GLY A 73 -9.94 -3.66 -8.43
C GLY A 73 -9.16 -2.59 -7.67
N THR A 74 -8.72 -2.89 -6.45
CA THR A 74 -7.83 -2.05 -5.64
C THR A 74 -6.43 -2.13 -6.22
N ALA A 75 -5.87 -1.01 -6.65
CA ALA A 75 -4.49 -0.96 -7.12
C ALA A 75 -3.53 -1.24 -5.96
N VAL A 76 -2.40 -1.90 -6.21
CA VAL A 76 -1.43 -2.21 -5.17
C VAL A 76 -0.09 -1.59 -5.50
N ALA A 77 0.51 -0.92 -4.51
CA ALA A 77 1.89 -0.51 -4.49
C ALA A 77 2.61 -1.29 -3.38
N MET A 78 3.62 -2.07 -3.77
CA MET A 78 4.46 -2.75 -2.80
C MET A 78 5.43 -1.74 -2.18
N VAL A 79 5.46 -1.69 -0.85
CA VAL A 79 6.43 -0.92 -0.08
C VAL A 79 7.33 -1.88 0.68
N THR A 80 8.52 -1.44 1.05
CA THR A 80 9.33 -2.16 2.03
C THR A 80 9.39 -1.26 3.25
N GLY A 81 9.29 -1.80 4.48
CA GLY A 81 9.27 -1.07 5.76
C GLY A 81 10.41 -0.06 6.06
N ASN A 82 11.21 0.30 5.06
CA ASN A 82 12.04 1.49 5.10
C ASN A 82 11.23 2.75 4.74
N SER A 83 10.70 3.45 5.76
CA SER A 83 9.98 4.72 5.61
C SER A 83 10.71 5.76 4.74
N GLU A 84 12.06 5.79 4.78
CA GLU A 84 12.85 6.72 3.95
C GLU A 84 12.73 6.41 2.44
N ALA A 85 12.53 5.14 2.08
CA ALA A 85 12.31 4.75 0.69
C ALA A 85 10.94 5.24 0.17
N VAL A 86 9.91 5.18 1.03
CA VAL A 86 8.57 5.68 0.71
C VAL A 86 8.55 7.20 0.55
N GLU A 87 9.19 7.94 1.46
CA GLU A 87 9.33 9.39 1.32
C GLU A 87 10.06 9.80 0.03
N ARG A 88 11.11 9.06 -0.35
CA ARG A 88 11.89 9.34 -1.56
C ARG A 88 11.09 9.08 -2.83
N ASP A 89 10.35 7.98 -2.86
CA ASP A 89 9.54 7.60 -4.01
C ASP A 89 8.32 8.52 -4.18
N LEU A 90 7.80 9.11 -3.09
CA LEU A 90 6.69 10.08 -3.12
C LEU A 90 7.14 11.53 -3.38
N LYS A 91 8.35 11.95 -2.97
CA LYS A 91 8.86 13.33 -3.19
C LYS A 91 9.73 13.50 -4.44
N GLY A 92 10.30 12.43 -5.00
CA GLY A 92 11.27 12.50 -6.11
C GLY A 92 11.12 11.43 -7.20
N GLY A 93 10.32 10.39 -6.98
CA GLY A 93 9.79 9.53 -8.05
C GLY A 93 8.54 10.18 -8.62
N GLU A 94 8.24 9.91 -9.90
CA GLU A 94 6.96 10.30 -10.49
C GLU A 94 5.82 9.95 -9.51
N PRO A 95 4.76 10.79 -9.41
CA PRO A 95 3.62 10.46 -8.56
C PRO A 95 3.25 9.00 -8.80
N VAL A 96 2.99 8.25 -7.73
CA VAL A 96 2.41 6.91 -7.84
C VAL A 96 1.04 7.10 -8.46
N ILE A 97 1.01 7.21 -9.78
CA ILE A 97 -0.20 7.30 -10.57
C ILE A 97 -0.81 5.91 -10.40
N PRO A 98 -2.01 5.80 -9.79
CA PRO A 98 -2.67 4.52 -9.71
C PRO A 98 -2.72 3.95 -11.13
N PRO A 99 -2.15 2.76 -11.35
CA PRO A 99 -2.23 2.14 -12.66
C PRO A 99 -3.72 2.01 -13.04
N PRO A 100 -4.05 2.03 -14.34
CA PRO A 100 -5.41 1.76 -14.79
C PRO A 100 -5.93 0.48 -14.09
N LYS A 101 -7.19 0.50 -13.65
CA LYS A 101 -7.80 -0.61 -12.89
C LYS A 101 -7.39 -1.97 -13.47
N GLY A 102 -6.70 -2.79 -12.66
CA GLY A 102 -6.26 -4.14 -13.04
C GLY A 102 -4.79 -4.28 -13.48
N GLN A 103 -3.96 -3.25 -13.33
CA GLN A 103 -2.51 -3.34 -13.61
C GLN A 103 -1.68 -3.24 -12.33
N LEU A 104 -0.66 -4.08 -12.19
CA LEU A 104 0.31 -4.04 -11.08
C LEU A 104 1.33 -2.93 -11.35
N PHE A 105 1.59 -2.06 -10.37
CA PHE A 105 2.64 -1.04 -10.46
C PHE A 105 3.86 -1.52 -9.67
N TRP A 106 5.00 -1.64 -10.36
CA TRP A 106 6.28 -2.06 -9.79
C TRP A 106 7.29 -0.93 -10.00
N GLN A 107 7.79 -0.34 -8.90
CA GLN A 107 8.96 0.52 -8.92
C GLN A 107 10.13 -0.29 -8.39
N GLU A 108 11.03 -0.63 -9.30
CA GLU A 108 12.28 -1.33 -9.00
C GLU A 108 13.25 -0.29 -8.40
N THR A 109 13.29 -0.18 -7.07
CA THR A 109 14.30 0.68 -6.42
C THR A 109 15.67 0.06 -6.63
N LYS A 110 16.40 0.56 -7.62
CA LYS A 110 17.81 0.22 -7.81
C LYS A 110 18.59 0.55 -6.55
N ALA A 111 19.23 -0.49 -6.01
CA ALA A 111 20.26 -0.42 -4.98
C ALA A 111 21.41 0.52 -5.35
#